data_AF-A0A5P6PHX4-F1
#
_entry.id   AF-A0A5P6PHX4-F1
#
_cell.length_a   1.000
_cell.length_b   1.000
_cell.length_c   1.000
_cell.angle_alpha   90.00
_cell.angle_beta   90.00
_cell.angle_gamma   90.00
#
_symmetry.space_group_name_H-M   'P 1'
#
loop_
_entity.id
_entity.type
_entity.pdbx_description
1 polymer ?
#
loop_
_entity_poly.entity_id
_entity_poly.type
_entity_poly.pdbx_seq_one_letter_code
_entity_poly.pdbx_strand_id
1 'polypeptide(L)'
;MSKLPVRESKKEVLSPLVQGGLTLLQGVLPALTAIVGGLYVLSSHYADQAAAEKVQAEQQMTSARSRYLDARKPFFEKQLATYLEAARVGGVLATVRPGTAEWTAAKVKFYALYWSELTMVEDRDVAESMVKLERTLRNYAAMNATRQDVRIRTYCLSRALNISIESTWSLEVKQTAAPVPPDVPTRDQCAQPVEVKPSNAPVVPDDDLGPTTSGDKAGGGGSKLRGNFAPQQ
;
A
#
# COMPACT_ATOMS: atom_id res chain seq x y z
N MET A 1 -9.19 61.31 -57.35
CA MET A 1 -10.13 60.69 -58.32
C MET A 1 -9.30 60.02 -59.40
N SER A 2 -9.07 58.71 -59.29
CA SER A 2 -8.19 57.97 -60.22
C SER A 2 -8.97 56.79 -60.80
N LYS A 3 -9.33 56.91 -62.08
CA LYS A 3 -10.02 55.88 -62.87
C LYS A 3 -9.02 54.79 -63.23
N LEU A 4 -9.22 53.57 -62.72
CA LEU A 4 -8.48 52.39 -63.18
C LEU A 4 -9.04 51.93 -64.54
N PRO A 5 -8.18 51.52 -65.49
CA PRO A 5 -8.63 51.06 -66.80
C PRO A 5 -9.29 49.68 -66.70
N VAL A 6 -10.51 49.60 -67.25
CA VAL A 6 -11.25 48.36 -67.47
C VAL A 6 -10.52 47.54 -68.52
N ARG A 7 -9.93 46.41 -68.13
CA ARG A 7 -9.39 45.40 -69.05
C ARG A 7 -10.56 44.63 -69.67
N GLU A 8 -10.85 44.87 -70.94
CA GLU A 8 -11.76 44.03 -71.72
C GLU A 8 -11.14 42.65 -71.93
N SER A 9 -11.70 41.63 -71.28
CA SER A 9 -11.34 40.23 -71.54
C SER A 9 -11.98 39.78 -72.85
N LYS A 10 -11.16 39.56 -73.87
CA LYS A 10 -11.53 38.91 -75.13
C LYS A 10 -12.15 37.54 -74.83
N LYS A 11 -13.45 37.38 -75.09
CA LYS A 11 -14.15 36.09 -74.98
C LYS A 11 -13.76 35.22 -76.16
N GLU A 12 -12.73 34.39 -76.00
CA GLU A 12 -12.49 33.30 -76.94
C GLU A 12 -13.66 32.31 -76.84
N VAL A 13 -14.41 32.20 -77.93
CA VAL A 13 -15.54 31.28 -78.06
C VAL A 13 -14.93 29.88 -78.23
N LEU A 14 -14.84 29.14 -77.11
CA LEU A 14 -14.38 27.77 -77.10
C LEU A 14 -15.24 26.90 -78.04
N SER A 15 -14.56 26.09 -78.85
CA SER A 15 -15.12 25.16 -79.82
C SER A 15 -16.27 24.31 -79.25
N PRO A 16 -17.34 24.04 -80.03
CA PRO A 16 -18.52 23.28 -79.58
C PRO A 16 -18.19 21.85 -79.13
N LEU A 17 -17.08 21.27 -79.58
CA LEU A 17 -16.57 19.99 -79.07
C LEU A 17 -16.06 20.08 -77.63
N VAL A 18 -15.53 21.24 -77.24
CA VAL A 18 -15.05 21.49 -75.86
C VAL A 18 -16.22 21.73 -74.91
N GLN A 19 -17.34 22.31 -75.40
CA GLN A 19 -18.57 22.45 -74.62
C GLN A 19 -19.24 21.11 -74.33
N GLY A 20 -19.30 20.19 -75.31
CA GLY A 20 -19.81 18.84 -75.10
C GLY A 20 -18.94 18.00 -74.14
N GLY A 21 -17.62 18.17 -74.21
CA GLY A 21 -16.67 17.55 -73.27
C GLY A 21 -16.85 18.04 -71.84
N LEU A 22 -17.10 19.35 -71.63
CA LEU A 22 -17.32 19.92 -70.29
C LEU A 22 -18.60 19.41 -69.63
N THR A 23 -19.69 19.21 -70.40
CA THR A 23 -20.97 18.73 -69.83
C THR A 23 -20.90 17.26 -69.40
N LEU A 24 -20.14 16.43 -70.11
CA LEU A 24 -19.88 15.04 -69.67
C LEU A 24 -18.98 15.02 -68.43
N LEU A 25 -17.99 15.91 -68.36
CA LEU A 25 -17.13 16.03 -67.18
C LEU A 25 -17.93 16.47 -65.93
N GLN A 26 -18.85 17.42 -66.09
CA GLN A 26 -19.71 17.88 -64.98
C GLN A 26 -20.65 16.80 -64.45
N GLY A 27 -21.12 15.87 -65.29
CA GLY A 27 -21.99 14.77 -64.87
C GLY A 27 -21.26 13.62 -64.16
N VAL A 28 -19.99 13.37 -64.49
CA VAL A 28 -19.23 12.21 -63.96
C VAL A 28 -18.51 12.52 -62.64
N LEU A 29 -18.16 13.80 -62.39
CA LEU A 29 -17.47 14.22 -61.17
C LEU A 29 -18.17 13.79 -59.86
N PRO A 30 -19.50 13.97 -59.67
CA PRO A 30 -20.17 13.56 -58.44
C PRO A 30 -20.12 12.05 -58.18
N ALA A 31 -20.27 11.24 -59.24
CA ALA A 31 -20.24 9.79 -59.13
C ALA A 31 -18.85 9.28 -58.68
N LEU A 32 -17.77 9.85 -59.23
CA LEU A 32 -16.41 9.51 -58.81
C LEU A 32 -16.13 9.91 -57.35
N THR A 33 -16.62 11.08 -56.90
CA THR A 33 -16.44 11.51 -55.51
C THR A 33 -17.14 10.58 -54.50
N ALA A 34 -18.33 10.07 -54.84
CA ALA A 34 -19.05 9.13 -53.99
C ALA A 34 -18.31 7.79 -53.86
N ILE A 35 -17.72 7.29 -54.96
CA ILE A 35 -16.94 6.04 -54.95
C ILE A 35 -15.68 6.18 -54.09
N VAL A 36 -14.92 7.26 -54.28
CA VAL A 36 -13.68 7.52 -53.50
C VAL A 36 -14.01 7.71 -52.03
N GLY A 37 -15.07 8.46 -51.70
CA GLY A 37 -15.53 8.64 -50.32
C GLY A 37 -15.97 7.33 -49.67
N GLY A 38 -16.73 6.50 -50.39
CA GLY A 38 -17.15 5.18 -49.92
C GLY A 38 -15.96 4.26 -49.60
N LEU A 39 -14.97 4.20 -50.51
CA LEU A 39 -13.75 3.42 -50.29
C LEU A 39 -12.94 3.92 -49.09
N TYR A 40 -12.85 5.24 -48.90
CA TYR A 40 -12.16 5.83 -47.75
C TYR A 40 -12.85 5.48 -46.42
N VAL A 41 -14.18 5.56 -46.35
CA VAL A 41 -14.95 5.19 -45.14
C VAL A 41 -14.78 3.70 -44.82
N LEU A 42 -14.84 2.82 -45.83
CA LEU A 42 -14.59 1.38 -45.63
C LEU A 42 -13.17 1.13 -45.11
N SER A 43 -12.15 1.76 -45.72
CA SER A 43 -10.75 1.58 -45.31
C SER A 43 -10.49 2.10 -43.89
N SER A 44 -11.06 3.25 -43.52
CA SER A 44 -10.90 3.83 -42.17
C SER A 44 -11.60 2.96 -41.12
N HIS A 45 -12.80 2.46 -41.40
CA HIS A 45 -13.51 1.58 -40.47
C HIS A 45 -12.73 0.30 -40.13
N TYR A 46 -12.06 -0.34 -41.11
CA TYR A 46 -11.21 -1.50 -40.83
C TYR A 46 -9.96 -1.15 -40.00
N ALA A 47 -9.36 0.02 -40.26
CA ALA A 47 -8.23 0.50 -39.46
C ALA A 47 -8.67 0.82 -38.01
N ASP A 48 -9.84 1.42 -37.84
CA ASP A 48 -10.41 1.78 -36.54
C ASP A 48 -10.77 0.54 -35.71
N GLN A 49 -11.28 -0.53 -36.31
CA GLN A 49 -11.54 -1.79 -35.60
C GLN A 49 -10.26 -2.42 -35.06
N ALA A 50 -9.21 -2.51 -35.89
CA ALA A 50 -7.92 -3.04 -35.47
C ALA A 50 -7.26 -2.17 -34.38
N ALA A 51 -7.47 -0.86 -34.41
CA ALA A 51 -7.02 0.04 -33.35
C ALA A 51 -7.85 -0.13 -32.06
N ALA A 52 -9.17 -0.25 -32.17
CA ALA A 52 -10.08 -0.42 -31.04
C ALA A 52 -9.81 -1.73 -30.29
N GLU A 53 -9.54 -2.84 -30.98
CA GLU A 53 -9.20 -4.12 -30.35
C GLU A 53 -7.93 -4.02 -29.50
N LYS A 54 -6.89 -3.35 -30.01
CA LYS A 54 -5.64 -3.13 -29.27
C LYS A 54 -5.87 -2.29 -28.02
N VAL A 55 -6.61 -1.18 -28.15
CA VAL A 55 -6.94 -0.31 -27.02
C VAL A 55 -7.78 -1.06 -25.99
N GLN A 56 -8.75 -1.88 -26.40
CA GLN A 56 -9.53 -2.70 -25.48
C GLN A 56 -8.68 -3.75 -24.78
N ALA A 57 -7.76 -4.42 -25.48
CA ALA A 57 -6.85 -5.39 -24.87
C ALA A 57 -5.93 -4.73 -23.82
N GLU A 58 -5.37 -3.56 -24.13
CA GLU A 58 -4.57 -2.78 -23.18
C GLU A 58 -5.40 -2.30 -21.99
N GLN A 59 -6.63 -1.84 -22.21
CA GLN A 59 -7.56 -1.43 -21.15
C GLN A 59 -7.96 -2.62 -20.25
N GLN A 60 -8.15 -3.80 -20.82
CA GLN A 60 -8.41 -5.02 -20.04
C GLN A 60 -7.21 -5.41 -19.18
N MET A 61 -5.99 -5.36 -19.73
CA MET A 61 -4.77 -5.67 -18.98
C MET A 61 -4.52 -4.66 -17.85
N THR A 62 -4.70 -3.37 -18.12
CA THR A 62 -4.53 -2.31 -17.11
C THR A 62 -5.60 -2.38 -16.03
N SER A 63 -6.86 -2.62 -16.39
CA SER A 63 -7.94 -2.79 -15.41
C SER A 63 -7.84 -4.09 -14.60
N ALA A 64 -7.34 -5.18 -15.19
CA ALA A 64 -7.04 -6.40 -14.45
C ALA A 64 -5.91 -6.17 -13.44
N ARG A 65 -4.85 -5.45 -13.84
CA ARG A 65 -3.76 -5.06 -12.95
C ARG A 65 -4.23 -4.15 -11.81
N SER A 66 -5.07 -3.15 -12.08
CA SER A 66 -5.61 -2.28 -11.04
C SER A 66 -6.47 -3.05 -10.05
N ARG A 67 -7.37 -3.92 -10.53
CA ARG A 67 -8.20 -4.79 -9.67
C ARG A 67 -7.35 -5.69 -8.77
N TYR A 68 -6.24 -6.22 -9.28
CA TYR A 68 -5.33 -7.03 -8.48
C TYR A 68 -4.66 -6.20 -7.36
N LEU A 69 -4.23 -4.97 -7.65
CA LEU A 69 -3.67 -4.06 -6.65
C LEU A 69 -4.72 -3.65 -5.60
N ASP A 70 -5.92 -3.28 -6.05
CA ASP A 70 -7.03 -2.88 -5.19
C ASP A 70 -7.48 -4.04 -4.28
N ALA A 71 -7.47 -5.27 -4.79
CA ALA A 71 -7.79 -6.47 -4.00
C ALA A 71 -6.75 -6.76 -2.91
N ARG A 72 -5.48 -6.38 -3.09
CA ARG A 72 -4.40 -6.57 -2.11
C ARG A 72 -4.28 -5.43 -1.10
N LYS A 73 -4.81 -4.25 -1.43
CA LYS A 73 -4.81 -3.07 -0.56
C LYS A 73 -5.24 -3.36 0.89
N PRO A 74 -6.36 -4.03 1.20
CA PRO A 74 -6.78 -4.27 2.58
C PRO A 74 -5.77 -5.14 3.35
N PHE A 75 -5.10 -6.08 2.69
CA PHE A 75 -4.07 -6.90 3.33
C PHE A 75 -2.85 -6.05 3.71
N PHE A 76 -2.37 -5.20 2.82
CA PHE A 76 -1.23 -4.33 3.10
C PHE A 76 -1.53 -3.27 4.16
N GLU A 77 -2.74 -2.72 4.18
CA GLU A 77 -3.18 -1.81 5.22
C GLU A 77 -3.17 -2.50 6.59
N LYS A 78 -3.62 -3.76 6.68
CA LYS A 78 -3.56 -4.54 7.92
C LYS A 78 -2.13 -4.87 8.32
N GLN A 79 -1.29 -5.31 7.39
CA GLN A 79 0.13 -5.57 7.64
C GLN A 79 0.84 -4.32 8.19
N LEU A 80 0.64 -3.16 7.55
CA LEU A 80 1.25 -1.90 8.00
C LEU A 80 0.74 -1.50 9.40
N ALA A 81 -0.56 -1.63 9.66
CA ALA A 81 -1.13 -1.32 10.97
C ALA A 81 -0.52 -2.20 12.07
N THR A 82 -0.47 -3.53 11.86
CA THR A 82 0.12 -4.48 12.81
C THR A 82 1.61 -4.24 13.02
N TYR A 83 2.36 -3.91 11.96
CA TYR A 83 3.78 -3.58 12.07
C TYR A 83 4.04 -2.30 12.87
N LEU A 84 3.26 -1.24 12.62
CA LEU A 84 3.35 0.00 13.39
C LEU A 84 3.01 -0.22 14.87
N GLU A 85 2.03 -1.07 15.14
CA GLU A 85 1.64 -1.44 16.49
C GLU A 85 2.75 -2.22 17.22
N ALA A 86 3.38 -3.18 16.56
CA ALA A 86 4.52 -3.90 17.11
C ALA A 86 5.73 -2.98 17.36
N ALA A 87 6.04 -2.07 16.44
CA ALA A 87 7.09 -1.08 16.62
C ALA A 87 6.80 -0.16 17.82
N ARG A 88 5.55 0.31 17.96
CA ARG A 88 5.12 1.12 19.11
C ARG A 88 5.26 0.36 20.43
N VAL A 89 4.76 -0.87 20.49
CA VAL A 89 4.83 -1.70 21.70
C VAL A 89 6.29 -2.01 22.06
N GLY A 90 7.12 -2.36 21.08
CA GLY A 90 8.55 -2.55 21.28
C GLY A 90 9.23 -1.28 21.81
N GLY A 91 8.90 -0.11 21.25
CA GLY A 91 9.39 1.18 21.73
C GLY A 91 9.07 1.43 23.21
N VAL A 92 7.85 1.13 23.65
CA VAL A 92 7.46 1.21 25.08
C VAL A 92 8.29 0.24 25.92
N LEU A 93 8.45 -1.02 25.49
CA LEU A 93 9.25 -2.02 26.21
C LEU A 93 10.74 -1.63 26.34
N ALA A 94 11.29 -0.95 25.35
CA ALA A 94 12.67 -0.47 25.33
C ALA A 94 12.91 0.80 26.18
N THR A 95 11.85 1.59 26.41
CA THR A 95 11.93 2.91 27.05
C THR A 95 11.34 2.95 28.46
N VAL A 96 10.34 2.14 28.78
CA VAL A 96 9.73 2.14 30.11
C VAL A 96 10.48 1.21 31.06
N ARG A 97 10.53 1.56 32.35
CA ARG A 97 11.17 0.75 33.38
C ARG A 97 10.39 -0.55 33.61
N PRO A 98 11.05 -1.72 33.71
CA PRO A 98 10.40 -2.98 34.05
C PRO A 98 9.61 -2.92 35.35
N GLY A 99 8.55 -3.73 35.42
CA GLY A 99 7.70 -3.86 36.60
C GLY A 99 6.70 -2.71 36.81
N THR A 100 6.78 -1.64 36.01
CA THR A 100 5.71 -0.62 35.97
C THR A 100 4.46 -1.19 35.30
N ALA A 101 3.29 -0.67 35.66
CA ALA A 101 2.01 -1.08 35.05
C ALA A 101 2.01 -0.91 33.53
N GLU A 102 2.61 0.18 33.04
CA GLU A 102 2.75 0.46 31.60
C GLU A 102 3.64 -0.59 30.90
N TRP A 103 4.78 -0.95 31.49
CA TRP A 103 5.66 -1.98 30.92
C TRP A 103 4.99 -3.35 30.89
N THR A 104 4.29 -3.73 31.97
CA THR A 104 3.54 -4.99 32.04
C THR A 104 2.44 -5.04 31.00
N ALA A 105 1.67 -3.95 30.82
CA ALA A 105 0.65 -3.85 29.79
C ALA A 105 1.25 -3.96 28.37
N ALA A 106 2.38 -3.28 28.12
CA ALA A 106 3.09 -3.38 26.85
C ALA A 106 3.61 -4.81 26.59
N LYS A 107 4.10 -5.50 27.63
CA LYS A 107 4.57 -6.89 27.52
C LYS A 107 3.42 -7.83 27.16
N VAL A 108 2.28 -7.73 27.84
CA VAL A 108 1.08 -8.53 27.53
C VAL A 108 0.66 -8.28 26.08
N LYS A 109 0.64 -7.01 25.66
CA LYS A 109 0.29 -6.64 24.29
C LYS A 109 1.29 -7.17 23.25
N PHE A 110 2.58 -7.14 23.55
CA PHE A 110 3.61 -7.75 22.71
C PHE A 110 3.36 -9.25 22.52
N TYR A 111 3.07 -9.98 23.61
CA TYR A 111 2.77 -11.41 23.52
C TYR A 111 1.47 -11.70 22.77
N ALA A 112 0.45 -10.85 22.91
CA ALA A 112 -0.76 -10.97 22.11
C ALA A 112 -0.42 -10.87 20.61
N LEU A 113 0.34 -9.86 20.19
CA LEU A 113 0.80 -9.72 18.80
C LEU A 113 1.65 -10.90 18.34
N TYR A 114 2.59 -11.34 19.19
CA TYR A 114 3.52 -12.44 18.92
C TYR A 114 2.82 -13.77 18.66
N TRP A 115 1.75 -14.08 19.41
CA TRP A 115 1.03 -15.35 19.27
C TRP A 115 -0.17 -15.28 18.31
N SER A 116 -0.52 -14.10 17.79
CA SER A 116 -1.71 -13.93 16.95
C SER A 116 -1.42 -13.15 15.66
N GLU A 117 -1.74 -11.86 15.62
CA GLU A 117 -1.81 -11.05 14.39
C GLU A 117 -0.51 -11.05 13.59
N LEU A 118 0.64 -10.98 14.25
CA LEU A 118 1.91 -10.81 13.55
C LEU A 118 2.32 -12.08 12.79
N THR A 119 1.97 -13.26 13.31
CA THR A 119 2.23 -14.55 12.65
C THR A 119 1.52 -14.71 11.30
N MET A 120 0.45 -13.93 11.06
CA MET A 120 -0.31 -13.98 9.81
C MET A 120 0.26 -13.10 8.70
N VAL A 121 1.05 -12.07 9.06
CA VAL A 121 1.49 -11.02 8.14
C VAL A 121 3.01 -10.86 8.09
N GLU A 122 3.75 -11.50 8.98
CA GLU A 122 5.20 -11.41 9.05
C GLU A 122 5.92 -12.19 7.97
N ASP A 123 7.09 -11.69 7.57
CA ASP A 123 8.08 -12.49 6.87
C ASP A 123 9.04 -13.18 7.86
N ARG A 124 9.95 -13.99 7.31
CA ARG A 124 10.91 -14.76 8.08
C ARG A 124 11.82 -13.88 8.95
N ASP A 125 12.26 -12.73 8.46
CA ASP A 125 13.24 -11.90 9.14
C ASP A 125 12.58 -11.11 10.29
N VAL A 126 11.31 -10.72 10.11
CA VAL A 126 10.46 -10.17 11.18
C VAL A 126 10.21 -11.22 12.26
N ALA A 127 9.80 -12.43 11.88
CA ALA A 127 9.55 -13.54 12.81
C ALA A 127 10.79 -13.85 13.67
N GLU A 128 11.96 -13.94 13.02
CA GLU A 128 13.23 -14.17 13.72
C GLU A 128 13.56 -13.04 14.70
N SER A 129 13.36 -11.79 14.28
CA SER A 129 13.60 -10.61 15.12
C SER A 129 12.65 -10.56 16.32
N MET A 130 11.40 -10.99 16.15
CA MET A 130 10.43 -11.10 17.24
C MET A 130 10.82 -12.18 18.25
N VAL A 131 11.24 -13.37 17.78
CA VAL A 131 11.76 -14.42 18.67
C VAL A 131 12.97 -13.93 19.46
N LYS A 132 13.90 -13.21 18.81
CA LYS A 132 15.06 -12.64 19.49
C LYS A 132 14.65 -11.62 20.57
N LEU A 133 13.70 -10.73 20.27
CA LEU A 133 13.18 -9.78 21.24
C LEU A 133 12.49 -10.49 22.42
N GLU A 134 11.66 -11.50 22.14
CA GLU A 134 10.98 -12.32 23.14
C GLU A 134 11.97 -12.95 24.13
N ARG A 135 13.01 -13.61 23.61
CA ARG A 135 14.08 -14.22 24.43
C ARG A 135 14.81 -13.18 25.27
N THR A 136 15.10 -12.01 24.69
CA THR A 136 15.73 -10.91 25.42
C THR A 136 14.81 -10.37 26.52
N LEU A 137 13.50 -10.29 26.31
CA LEU A 137 12.54 -9.90 27.34
C LEU A 137 12.46 -10.92 28.49
N ARG A 138 12.55 -12.24 28.20
CA ARG A 138 12.68 -13.27 29.23
C ARG A 138 13.96 -13.11 30.05
N ASN A 139 15.10 -12.97 29.36
CA ASN A 139 16.38 -12.73 30.03
C ASN A 139 16.34 -11.44 30.85
N TYR A 140 15.69 -10.39 30.36
CA TYR A 140 15.58 -9.11 31.07
C TYR A 140 14.71 -9.21 32.33
N ALA A 141 13.59 -9.95 32.26
CA ALA A 141 12.75 -10.24 33.42
C ALA A 141 13.50 -11.08 34.48
N ALA A 142 14.37 -11.99 34.04
CA ALA A 142 15.23 -12.80 34.91
C ALA A 142 16.51 -12.07 35.38
N MET A 143 16.65 -10.76 35.11
CA MET A 143 17.85 -9.95 35.42
C MET A 143 19.15 -10.44 34.74
N ASN A 144 19.02 -11.25 33.68
CA ASN A 144 20.11 -11.84 32.89
C ASN A 144 20.46 -11.03 31.62
N ALA A 145 19.74 -9.93 31.37
CA ALA A 145 19.99 -8.99 30.28
C ALA A 145 19.86 -7.55 30.80
N THR A 146 20.35 -6.59 30.01
CA THR A 146 20.28 -5.16 30.30
C THR A 146 19.14 -4.51 29.52
N ARG A 147 18.76 -3.29 29.92
CA ARG A 147 17.83 -2.47 29.13
C ARG A 147 18.38 -2.15 27.73
N GLN A 148 19.70 -2.07 27.60
CA GLN A 148 20.35 -1.82 26.32
C GLN A 148 20.15 -2.99 25.36
N ASP A 149 20.15 -4.23 25.85
CA ASP A 149 19.87 -5.40 25.02
C ASP A 149 18.44 -5.35 24.46
N VAL A 150 17.45 -4.99 25.28
CA VAL A 150 16.06 -4.81 24.83
C VAL A 150 15.95 -3.71 23.77
N ARG A 151 16.65 -2.59 23.95
CA ARG A 151 16.71 -1.49 22.97
C ARG A 151 17.29 -1.95 21.64
N ILE A 152 18.42 -2.67 21.67
CA ILE A 152 19.06 -3.22 20.48
C ILE A 152 18.09 -4.14 19.74
N ARG A 153 17.46 -5.09 20.44
CA ARG A 153 16.52 -6.03 19.80
C ARG A 153 15.24 -5.38 19.29
N THR A 154 14.72 -4.38 20.00
CA THR A 154 13.58 -3.58 19.53
C THR A 154 13.92 -2.80 18.27
N TYR A 155 15.13 -2.22 18.21
CA TYR A 155 15.61 -1.54 17.01
C TYR A 155 15.74 -2.53 15.84
N CYS A 156 16.33 -3.70 16.06
CA CYS A 156 16.45 -4.73 15.04
C CYS A 156 15.09 -5.20 14.51
N LEU A 157 14.09 -5.37 15.39
CA LEU A 157 12.71 -5.65 14.98
C LEU A 157 12.15 -4.52 14.10
N SER A 158 12.27 -3.26 14.53
CA SER A 158 11.79 -2.11 13.76
C SER A 158 12.44 -2.02 12.37
N ARG A 159 13.72 -2.38 12.28
CA ARG A 159 14.46 -2.46 11.01
C ARG A 159 13.96 -3.60 10.13
N ALA A 160 13.71 -4.78 10.69
CA ALA A 160 13.15 -5.92 9.95
C ALA A 160 11.75 -5.56 9.39
N LEU A 161 10.90 -4.92 10.19
CA LEU A 161 9.58 -4.44 9.74
C LEU A 161 9.70 -3.45 8.57
N ASN A 162 10.66 -2.54 8.61
CA ASN A 162 10.89 -1.59 7.51
C ASN A 162 11.34 -2.31 6.22
N ILE A 163 12.33 -3.19 6.29
CA ILE A 163 12.79 -3.99 5.15
C ILE A 163 11.65 -4.83 4.55
N SER A 164 10.80 -5.40 5.42
CA SER A 164 9.60 -6.15 5.02
C SER A 164 8.63 -5.29 4.21
N ILE A 165 8.38 -4.05 4.64
CA ILE A 165 7.54 -3.08 3.92
C ILE A 165 8.17 -2.69 2.59
N GLU A 166 9.46 -2.33 2.57
CA GLU A 166 10.19 -1.93 1.36
C GLU A 166 10.12 -3.01 0.28
N SER A 167 10.38 -4.27 0.67
CA SER A 167 10.32 -5.42 -0.25
C SER A 167 8.90 -5.69 -0.76
N THR A 168 7.89 -5.58 0.09
CA THR A 168 6.50 -5.85 -0.26
C THR A 168 5.93 -4.77 -1.20
N TRP A 169 6.34 -3.52 -1.01
CA TRP A 169 5.80 -2.37 -1.75
C TRP A 169 6.62 -2.02 -3.00
N SER A 170 7.71 -2.76 -3.26
CA SER A 170 8.64 -2.50 -4.38
C SER A 170 9.11 -1.04 -4.41
N LEU A 171 9.30 -0.45 -3.23
CA LEU A 171 9.77 0.93 -3.12
C LEU A 171 11.28 0.92 -3.31
N GLU A 172 11.76 1.52 -4.40
CA GLU A 172 13.18 1.84 -4.57
C GLU A 172 13.53 3.03 -3.67
N VAL A 173 13.72 2.76 -2.38
CA VAL A 173 14.25 3.76 -1.45
C VAL A 173 15.73 3.92 -1.77
N LYS A 174 16.09 5.04 -2.42
CA LYS A 174 17.49 5.44 -2.55
C LYS A 174 18.06 5.63 -1.15
N GLN A 175 18.79 4.64 -0.65
CA GLN A 175 19.58 4.79 0.57
C GLN A 175 20.59 5.90 0.35
N THR A 176 20.27 7.09 0.83
CA THR A 176 21.25 8.16 0.95
C THR A 176 22.29 7.70 1.94
N ALA A 177 23.56 7.68 1.51
CA ALA A 177 24.73 7.25 2.29
C ALA A 177 25.07 8.21 3.44
N ALA A 178 24.05 8.66 4.19
CA ALA A 178 24.25 9.40 5.42
C ALA A 178 25.06 8.51 6.38
N PRO A 179 26.06 9.07 7.08
CA PRO A 179 26.78 8.35 8.11
C PRO A 179 25.78 7.77 9.12
N VAL A 180 25.82 6.44 9.30
CA VAL A 180 25.02 5.78 10.33
C VAL A 180 25.50 6.31 11.68
N PRO A 181 24.60 6.83 12.54
CA PRO A 181 24.98 7.27 13.88
C PRO A 181 25.70 6.14 14.65
N PRO A 182 26.75 6.44 15.42
CA PRO A 182 27.59 5.42 16.06
C PRO A 182 26.85 4.59 17.12
N ASP A 183 25.69 5.05 17.57
CA ASP A 183 24.82 4.40 18.56
C ASP A 183 23.78 3.45 17.95
N VAL A 184 23.68 3.41 16.61
CA VAL A 184 22.75 2.53 15.90
C VAL A 184 23.29 1.11 15.85
N PRO A 185 22.48 0.10 16.24
CA PRO A 185 22.90 -1.28 16.17
C PRO A 185 23.29 -1.71 14.75
N THR A 186 24.45 -2.37 14.63
CA THR A 186 24.94 -2.86 13.35
C THR A 186 24.12 -4.07 12.88
N ARG A 187 24.20 -4.38 11.58
CA ARG A 187 23.55 -5.58 11.03
C ARG A 187 24.01 -6.85 11.76
N ASP A 188 25.30 -6.93 12.09
CA ASP A 188 25.87 -8.08 12.78
C ASP A 188 25.30 -8.23 14.19
N GLN A 189 25.11 -7.12 14.91
CA GLN A 189 24.45 -7.14 16.23
C GLN A 189 23.01 -7.67 16.13
N CYS A 190 22.28 -7.32 15.08
CA CYS A 190 20.94 -7.88 14.82
C CYS A 190 20.97 -9.37 14.46
N ALA A 191 22.04 -9.83 13.81
CA ALA A 191 22.21 -11.24 13.43
C ALA A 191 22.55 -12.14 14.63
N GLN A 192 23.21 -11.62 15.67
CA GLN A 192 23.65 -12.42 16.82
C GLN A 192 22.51 -13.23 17.46
N PRO A 193 22.69 -14.54 17.70
CA PRO A 193 21.70 -15.36 18.39
C PRO A 193 21.51 -14.87 19.82
N VAL A 194 20.29 -15.00 20.33
CA VAL A 194 19.97 -14.78 21.75
C VAL A 194 19.84 -16.14 22.39
N GLU A 195 20.83 -16.49 23.21
CA GLU A 195 20.78 -17.66 24.08
C GLU A 195 19.89 -17.33 25.30
N VAL A 196 18.96 -18.23 25.61
CA VAL A 196 18.13 -18.12 26.81
C VAL A 196 18.94 -18.67 27.96
N LYS A 197 19.33 -17.80 28.90
CA LYS A 197 20.05 -18.26 30.09
C LYS A 197 19.04 -18.91 31.04
N PRO A 198 19.32 -20.11 31.60
CA PRO A 198 18.45 -20.72 32.59
C PRO A 198 18.22 -19.72 33.74
N SER A 199 16.96 -19.54 34.10
CA SER A 199 16.60 -18.69 35.23
C SER A 199 17.11 -19.34 36.51
N ASN A 200 17.99 -18.66 37.24
CA ASN A 200 18.36 -19.04 38.61
C ASN A 200 17.28 -18.65 39.63
N ALA A 201 16.24 -17.92 39.21
CA ALA A 201 15.12 -17.62 40.08
C ALA A 201 14.35 -18.92 40.40
N PRO A 202 13.89 -19.12 41.64
CA PRO A 202 13.02 -20.23 41.99
C PRO A 202 11.85 -20.26 41.01
N VAL A 203 11.64 -21.41 40.36
CA VAL A 203 10.44 -21.63 39.55
C VAL A 203 9.27 -21.48 40.51
N VAL A 204 8.57 -20.35 40.44
CA VAL A 204 7.27 -20.23 41.11
C VAL A 204 6.36 -21.13 40.29
N PRO A 205 5.83 -22.23 40.86
CA PRO A 205 4.95 -23.11 40.12
C PRO A 205 3.74 -22.31 39.63
N ASP A 206 3.39 -22.46 38.34
CA ASP A 206 2.20 -21.88 37.70
C ASP A 206 0.89 -22.55 38.21
N ASP A 207 0.83 -22.89 39.50
CA ASP A 207 -0.20 -23.75 40.11
C ASP A 207 -1.41 -22.99 40.69
N ASP A 208 -1.57 -21.68 40.42
CA ASP A 208 -2.67 -20.91 41.03
C ASP A 208 -3.51 -20.09 40.03
N LEU A 209 -3.93 -20.74 38.95
CA LEU A 209 -5.24 -20.46 38.35
C LEU A 209 -6.35 -21.16 39.15
N GLY A 210 -6.37 -20.95 40.47
CA GLY A 210 -7.52 -21.28 41.28
C GLY A 210 -8.75 -20.54 40.72
N PRO A 211 -9.95 -21.16 40.77
CA PRO A 211 -11.17 -20.48 40.34
C PRO A 211 -11.29 -19.20 41.15
N THR A 212 -11.23 -18.06 40.48
CA THR A 212 -11.62 -16.79 41.07
C THR A 212 -13.05 -16.97 41.54
N THR A 213 -13.22 -17.16 42.85
CA THR A 213 -14.51 -17.20 43.48
C THR A 213 -15.08 -15.80 43.29
N SER A 214 -15.94 -15.70 42.27
CA SER A 214 -16.83 -14.60 42.00
C SER A 214 -17.66 -14.36 43.26
N GLY A 215 -17.12 -13.53 44.15
CA GLY A 215 -17.85 -12.98 45.27
C GLY A 215 -18.89 -12.03 44.73
N ASP A 216 -20.09 -12.57 44.49
CA ASP A 216 -21.34 -11.83 44.36
C ASP A 216 -21.44 -10.81 45.51
N LYS A 217 -21.12 -9.55 45.22
CA LYS A 217 -21.64 -8.42 45.98
C LYS A 217 -22.69 -7.73 45.13
N ALA A 218 -23.89 -8.28 45.22
CA ALA A 218 -25.13 -7.57 44.97
C ALA A 218 -25.15 -6.30 45.83
N GLY A 219 -24.80 -5.17 45.22
CA GLY A 219 -24.93 -3.83 45.78
C GLY A 219 -25.81 -3.00 44.86
N GLY A 220 -27.11 -3.10 45.05
CA GLY A 220 -28.09 -2.27 44.38
C GLY A 220 -27.84 -0.79 44.67
N GLY A 221 -27.81 0.01 43.61
CA GLY A 221 -27.68 1.46 43.67
C GLY A 221 -28.27 2.06 42.42
N GLY A 222 -29.60 2.16 42.39
CA GLY A 222 -30.32 2.83 41.32
C GLY A 222 -29.89 4.29 41.21
N SER A 223 -29.63 4.74 39.99
CA SER A 223 -29.78 6.14 39.62
C SER A 223 -30.34 6.21 38.21
N LYS A 224 -31.65 6.48 38.17
CA LYS A 224 -32.29 7.21 37.09
C LYS A 224 -31.38 8.38 36.72
N LEU A 225 -31.20 8.64 35.43
CA LEU A 225 -31.50 9.95 34.84
C LEU A 225 -31.62 9.81 33.33
N ARG A 226 -32.81 10.17 32.86
CA ARG A 226 -33.20 10.32 31.46
C ARG A 226 -32.39 11.47 30.84
N GLY A 227 -31.87 11.27 29.64
CA GLY A 227 -31.32 12.33 28.80
C GLY A 227 -31.87 12.20 27.39
N ASN A 228 -32.67 13.21 27.00
CA ASN A 228 -33.37 13.34 25.73
C ASN A 228 -32.47 13.16 24.50
N PHE A 229 -32.92 12.32 23.56
CA PHE A 229 -32.51 12.37 22.16
C PHE A 229 -33.50 13.25 21.40
N ALA A 230 -33.01 14.34 20.81
CA ALA A 230 -33.71 15.10 19.77
C ALA A 230 -32.88 15.03 18.48
N PRO A 231 -33.46 14.69 17.32
CA PRO A 231 -32.77 14.78 16.04
C PRO A 231 -32.87 16.21 15.50
N GLN A 232 -31.74 16.79 15.08
CA GLN A 232 -31.75 17.95 14.17
C GLN A 232 -31.78 17.45 12.73
N GLN A 233 -32.61 18.12 11.93
CA GLN A 233 -32.70 18.02 10.47
C GLN A 233 -31.61 18.86 9.81
#